data_AF-A0A3C0GPU0-F1
#
_entry.id   AF-A0A3C0GPU0-F1
#
_cell.length_a   1.000
_cell.length_b   1.000
_cell.length_c   1.000
_cell.angle_alpha   90.00
_cell.angle_beta   90.00
_cell.angle_gamma   90.00
#
_symmetry.space_group_name_H-M   'P 1'
#
loop_
_entity.id
_entity.type
_entity.pdbx_description
1 polymer ?
#
loop_
_entity_poly.entity_id
_entity_poly.type
_entity_poly.pdbx_seq_one_letter_code
_entity_poly.pdbx_strand_id
1 'polypeptide(L)'
;MGHRPAALARSGRGLQRPAGRHVGCPRGHAAGHRGQRAGVAAGPARGCPVTARSRIAVLASGRGSNLQAILAAIEAGQLDAEVVAVLSDKPEAPALDSVPSDRRWARSPKDFADRASFDAALADALAGFAPDWVVCAGYMRILGQAFVARFEGRLVNIHPSLLPLYKGLHTHARALEAGDTEHGASVHFVVPELDAGSVLAQARVPVQPGDTPETLARRVLDVEHPLLIASLQWLVAGRVAEREGHLQVDGHPLFSPLRLDCAGKLNG
;
A
#
# COMPACT_ATOMS: atom_id res chain seq x y z
N MET A 1 -32.35 5.32 -45.19
CA MET A 1 -31.78 4.02 -45.64
C MET A 1 -31.24 3.35 -44.38
N GLY A 2 -31.73 2.23 -43.85
CA GLY A 2 -32.36 1.09 -44.51
C GLY A 2 -31.53 -0.15 -44.18
N HIS A 3 -31.89 -0.83 -43.09
CA HIS A 3 -31.76 -2.26 -42.79
C HIS A 3 -30.48 -3.09 -43.07
N ARG A 4 -29.95 -3.62 -41.94
CA ARG A 4 -29.67 -5.04 -41.61
C ARG A 4 -28.40 -5.76 -42.14
N PRO A 5 -27.97 -6.86 -41.44
CA PRO A 5 -26.58 -7.24 -41.23
C PRO A 5 -26.22 -8.64 -41.78
N ALA A 6 -24.97 -9.07 -41.60
CA ALA A 6 -24.55 -10.45 -41.83
C ALA A 6 -23.81 -11.03 -40.61
N ALA A 7 -24.02 -12.33 -40.40
CA ALA A 7 -23.73 -13.11 -39.21
C ALA A 7 -22.79 -14.31 -39.52
N LEU A 8 -22.41 -15.01 -38.44
CA LEU A 8 -21.86 -16.39 -38.37
C LEU A 8 -20.38 -16.55 -38.82
N ALA A 9 -19.55 -17.41 -38.23
CA ALA A 9 -19.84 -18.71 -37.62
C ALA A 9 -18.82 -19.12 -36.54
N ARG A 10 -19.29 -19.96 -35.62
CA ARG A 10 -18.52 -20.78 -34.67
C ARG A 10 -17.87 -21.97 -35.40
N SER A 11 -16.71 -22.42 -34.94
CA SER A 11 -16.37 -23.85 -35.02
C SER A 11 -15.50 -24.25 -33.82
N GLY A 12 -15.99 -25.25 -33.07
CA GLY A 12 -15.25 -25.96 -32.05
C GLY A 12 -14.75 -27.29 -32.58
N ARG A 13 -13.64 -27.77 -32.02
CA ARG A 13 -13.11 -29.15 -32.01
C ARG A 13 -12.15 -29.15 -30.82
N GLY A 14 -12.09 -30.10 -29.89
CA GLY A 14 -12.54 -31.48 -29.86
C GLY A 14 -11.46 -32.21 -29.04
N LEU A 15 -11.82 -32.67 -27.85
CA LEU A 15 -10.98 -33.45 -26.94
C LEU A 15 -10.46 -34.74 -27.59
N GLN A 16 -9.23 -35.14 -27.24
CA GLN A 16 -8.80 -36.55 -27.20
C GLN A 16 -7.66 -36.73 -26.18
N ARG A 17 -7.89 -37.55 -25.15
CA ARG A 17 -6.87 -38.16 -24.27
C ARG A 17 -6.91 -39.67 -24.51
N PRO A 18 -5.77 -40.37 -24.61
CA PRO A 18 -5.75 -41.81 -24.50
C PRO A 18 -5.39 -42.27 -23.08
N ALA A 19 -5.86 -43.46 -22.75
CA ALA A 19 -5.77 -44.12 -21.47
C ALA A 19 -4.61 -45.15 -21.41
N GLY A 20 -4.17 -45.45 -20.19
CA GLY A 20 -3.79 -46.80 -19.76
C GLY A 20 -2.30 -47.08 -19.59
N ARG A 21 -1.89 -47.44 -18.36
CA ARG A 21 -1.51 -48.83 -17.99
C ARG A 21 -1.08 -48.94 -16.52
N HIS A 22 -1.62 -49.97 -15.87
CA HIS A 22 -1.17 -50.58 -14.60
C HIS A 22 0.20 -51.25 -14.76
N VAL A 23 1.06 -51.18 -13.73
CA VAL A 23 1.93 -52.24 -13.11
C VAL A 23 2.59 -51.53 -11.90
N GLY A 24 2.84 -52.03 -10.69
CA GLY A 24 2.70 -53.32 -10.01
C GLY A 24 3.39 -53.13 -8.64
N CYS A 25 2.87 -53.78 -7.61
CA CYS A 25 3.44 -53.79 -6.26
C CYS A 25 4.23 -55.10 -6.07
N PRO A 26 5.39 -55.07 -5.40
CA PRO A 26 5.85 -56.24 -4.68
C PRO A 26 5.98 -55.94 -3.18
N ARG A 27 5.33 -56.81 -2.40
CA ARG A 27 5.64 -57.05 -0.99
C ARG A 27 6.98 -57.79 -0.89
N GLY A 28 7.81 -57.39 0.07
CA GLY A 28 8.99 -58.13 0.50
C GLY A 28 9.13 -58.06 2.02
N HIS A 29 9.01 -59.21 2.67
CA HIS A 29 9.22 -59.46 4.10
C HIS A 29 10.70 -59.33 4.49
N ALA A 30 10.99 -58.88 5.72
CA ALA A 30 11.50 -59.71 6.83
C ALA A 30 12.39 -58.94 7.84
N ALA A 31 12.21 -59.31 9.11
CA ALA A 31 13.14 -59.25 10.26
C ALA A 31 13.80 -57.88 10.60
N GLY A 32 13.69 -57.33 11.80
CA GLY A 32 13.77 -57.99 13.10
C GLY A 32 15.05 -57.53 13.79
N HIS A 33 15.00 -56.43 14.56
CA HIS A 33 16.01 -56.12 15.56
C HIS A 33 15.39 -55.31 16.71
N ARG A 34 15.26 -55.98 17.87
CA ARG A 34 15.16 -55.33 19.19
C ARG A 34 16.51 -54.67 19.47
N GLY A 35 16.49 -53.38 19.80
CA GLY A 35 17.68 -52.65 20.21
C GLY A 35 17.36 -51.26 20.74
N GLN A 36 17.19 -51.19 22.07
CA GLN A 36 17.53 -50.06 22.94
C GLN A 36 16.78 -48.73 22.74
N ARG A 37 15.94 -48.43 23.74
CA ARG A 37 15.44 -47.09 24.06
C ARG A 37 16.63 -46.23 24.51
N ALA A 38 17.08 -45.33 23.65
CA ALA A 38 17.86 -44.16 24.05
C ALA A 38 16.90 -42.97 24.18
N GLY A 39 16.89 -42.32 25.34
CA GLY A 39 16.06 -41.16 25.61
C GLY A 39 16.40 -40.03 24.63
N VAL A 40 15.39 -39.58 23.89
CA VAL A 40 15.49 -38.33 23.12
C VAL A 40 15.43 -37.20 24.13
N ALA A 41 16.59 -36.66 24.49
CA ALA A 41 16.66 -35.37 25.14
C ALA A 41 15.98 -34.35 24.22
N ALA A 42 14.92 -33.71 24.73
CA ALA A 42 14.26 -32.60 24.06
C ALA A 42 15.28 -31.48 23.86
N GLY A 43 15.80 -31.36 22.63
CA GLY A 43 16.53 -30.18 22.21
C GLY A 43 15.61 -28.96 22.31
N PRO A 44 16.15 -27.75 22.52
CA PRO A 44 15.35 -26.55 22.67
C PRO A 44 14.45 -26.41 21.43
N ALA A 45 13.17 -26.15 21.68
CA ALA A 45 12.18 -25.87 20.66
C ALA A 45 12.79 -24.86 19.67
N ARG A 46 12.90 -25.28 18.40
CA ARG A 46 13.36 -24.42 17.32
C ARG A 46 12.47 -23.18 17.34
N GLY A 47 13.08 -22.03 17.59
CA GLY A 47 12.39 -20.75 17.59
C GLY A 47 11.54 -20.64 16.33
N CYS A 48 10.29 -20.26 16.53
CA CYS A 48 9.41 -19.84 15.44
C CYS A 48 10.19 -18.83 14.58
N PRO A 49 10.20 -18.95 13.24
CA PRO A 49 10.86 -17.95 12.43
C PRO A 49 10.20 -16.60 12.74
N VAL A 50 11.01 -15.62 13.16
CA VAL A 50 10.61 -14.22 13.14
C VAL A 50 10.20 -13.96 11.70
N THR A 51 8.90 -13.80 11.45
CA THR A 51 8.42 -13.32 10.15
C THR A 51 9.17 -12.03 9.89
N ALA A 52 9.89 -11.96 8.77
CA ALA A 52 10.67 -10.77 8.45
C ALA A 52 9.74 -9.54 8.48
N ARG A 53 10.17 -8.45 9.13
CA ARG A 53 9.39 -7.21 9.22
C ARG A 53 9.06 -6.70 7.83
N SER A 54 7.84 -6.17 7.63
CA SER A 54 7.45 -5.61 6.35
C SER A 54 8.30 -4.40 5.97
N ARG A 55 8.70 -4.33 4.71
CA ARG A 55 9.60 -3.31 4.17
C ARG A 55 8.81 -2.19 3.54
N ILE A 56 8.90 -0.99 4.09
CA ILE A 56 8.18 0.21 3.61
C ILE A 56 9.16 1.16 2.91
N ALA A 57 8.84 1.56 1.69
CA ALA A 57 9.46 2.72 1.03
C ALA A 57 8.49 3.92 1.07
N VAL A 58 9.00 5.11 1.38
CA VAL A 58 8.19 6.33 1.48
C VAL A 58 8.58 7.32 0.38
N LEU A 59 7.60 7.83 -0.35
CA LEU A 59 7.76 8.95 -1.30
C LEU A 59 7.32 10.25 -0.62
N ALA A 60 8.16 11.29 -0.60
CA ALA A 60 7.85 12.57 0.01
C ALA A 60 8.52 13.75 -0.71
N SER A 61 7.85 14.91 -0.78
CA SER A 61 8.34 16.11 -1.48
C SER A 61 8.59 17.32 -0.56
N GLY A 62 8.57 17.13 0.77
CA GLY A 62 8.54 18.24 1.72
C GLY A 62 9.03 17.88 3.12
N ARG A 63 8.36 18.43 4.14
CA ARG A 63 8.77 18.32 5.56
C ARG A 63 8.77 16.87 6.09
N GLY A 64 7.88 16.02 5.58
CA GLY A 64 7.82 14.60 5.97
C GLY A 64 7.16 14.33 7.33
N SER A 65 6.15 15.11 7.74
CA SER A 65 5.43 14.84 9.01
C SER A 65 4.81 13.43 9.06
N ASN A 66 4.23 12.96 7.96
CA ASN A 66 3.75 11.58 7.85
C ASN A 66 4.87 10.54 7.94
N LEU A 67 6.04 10.80 7.33
CA LEU A 67 7.21 9.93 7.48
C LEU A 67 7.66 9.86 8.94
N GLN A 68 7.70 11.00 9.64
CA GLN A 68 8.03 11.05 11.06
C GLN A 68 7.04 10.25 11.91
N ALA A 69 5.74 10.33 11.61
CA ALA A 69 4.73 9.51 12.27
C ALA A 69 4.96 8.00 12.04
N ILE A 70 5.31 7.58 10.82
CA ILE A 70 5.64 6.19 10.49
C ILE A 70 6.85 5.72 11.31
N LEU A 71 7.93 6.52 11.32
CA LEU A 71 9.15 6.19 12.05
C LEU A 71 8.89 6.07 13.57
N ALA A 72 8.14 7.01 14.14
CA ALA A 72 7.76 7.00 15.55
C ALA A 72 6.90 5.77 15.91
N ALA A 73 5.95 5.39 15.05
CA ALA A 73 5.12 4.21 15.27
C ALA A 73 5.94 2.91 15.22
N ILE A 74 6.94 2.82 14.33
CA ILE A 74 7.87 1.67 14.27
C ILE A 74 8.74 1.62 15.54
N GLU A 75 9.31 2.75 15.96
CA GLU A 75 10.13 2.85 17.17
C GLU A 75 9.33 2.46 18.43
N ALA A 76 8.08 2.88 18.51
CA ALA A 76 7.17 2.54 19.59
C ALA A 76 6.63 1.09 19.54
N GLY A 77 7.00 0.29 18.53
CA GLY A 77 6.50 -1.08 18.33
C GLY A 77 5.02 -1.16 17.96
N GLN A 78 4.42 -0.05 17.51
CA GLN A 78 3.02 0.02 17.07
C GLN A 78 2.85 -0.43 15.61
N LEU A 79 3.91 -0.39 14.81
CA LEU A 79 3.92 -0.82 13.42
C LEU A 79 5.06 -1.83 13.20
N ASP A 80 4.72 -3.08 12.87
CA ASP A 80 5.70 -4.16 12.66
C ASP A 80 6.34 -4.08 11.26
N ALA A 81 7.08 -3.01 11.02
CA ALA A 81 7.69 -2.71 9.74
C ALA A 81 9.08 -2.07 9.91
N GLU A 82 9.78 -1.91 8.80
CA GLU A 82 10.96 -1.06 8.69
C GLU A 82 10.84 -0.11 7.50
N VAL A 83 11.30 1.14 7.66
CA VAL A 83 11.45 2.06 6.53
C VAL A 83 12.79 1.76 5.84
N VAL A 84 12.72 1.16 4.66
CA VAL A 84 13.90 0.72 3.88
C VAL A 84 14.41 1.80 2.95
N ALA A 85 13.54 2.74 2.55
CA ALA A 85 13.90 3.84 1.68
C ALA A 85 13.01 5.06 1.87
N VAL A 86 13.59 6.24 1.69
CA VAL A 86 12.86 7.51 1.53
C VAL A 86 13.32 8.13 0.21
N LEU A 87 12.36 8.35 -0.69
CA LEU A 87 12.62 8.89 -2.00
C LEU A 87 11.92 10.23 -2.19
N SER A 88 12.58 11.16 -2.88
CA SER A 88 12.09 12.53 -3.09
C SER A 88 12.39 13.05 -4.49
N ASP A 89 11.45 13.82 -5.05
CA ASP A 89 11.64 14.64 -6.25
C ASP A 89 12.31 15.99 -5.96
N LYS A 90 12.63 16.26 -4.70
CA LYS A 90 13.37 17.43 -4.24
C LYS A 90 14.57 16.99 -3.42
N PRO A 91 15.80 17.11 -3.94
CA PRO A 91 17.03 16.71 -3.24
C PRO A 91 17.21 17.36 -1.85
N GLU A 92 16.60 18.51 -1.63
CA GLU A 92 16.68 19.30 -0.40
C GLU A 92 15.49 19.07 0.54
N ALA A 93 14.63 18.08 0.26
CA ALA A 93 13.47 17.79 1.10
C ALA A 93 13.89 17.39 2.52
N PRO A 94 13.42 18.09 3.58
CA PRO A 94 13.77 17.74 4.96
C PRO A 94 13.37 16.31 5.37
N ALA A 95 12.39 15.70 4.70
CA ALA A 95 12.02 14.31 4.93
C ALA A 95 13.20 13.33 4.78
N LEU A 96 14.13 13.62 3.86
CA LEU A 96 15.31 12.77 3.62
C LEU A 96 16.21 12.68 4.85
N ASP A 97 16.26 13.72 5.67
CA ASP A 97 17.10 13.76 6.87
C ASP A 97 16.61 12.84 7.99
N SER A 98 15.40 12.29 7.86
CA SER A 98 14.83 11.36 8.84
C SER A 98 15.39 9.94 8.74
N VAL A 99 16.20 9.64 7.72
CA VAL A 99 16.82 8.31 7.53
C VAL A 99 18.32 8.42 7.17
N PRO A 100 19.15 7.39 7.39
CA PRO A 100 20.54 7.40 6.96
C PRO A 100 20.71 7.50 5.42
N SER A 101 21.87 7.97 4.95
CA SER A 101 22.11 8.31 3.54
C SER A 101 22.01 7.12 2.58
N ASP A 102 22.28 5.91 3.04
CA ASP A 102 22.16 4.67 2.26
C ASP A 102 20.70 4.26 1.99
N ARG A 103 19.72 4.86 2.69
CA ARG A 103 18.27 4.69 2.46
C ARG A 103 17.64 5.85 1.70
N ARG A 104 18.43 6.82 1.25
CA ARG A 104 17.93 8.01 0.55
C ARG A 104 18.09 7.85 -0.95
N TRP A 105 17.07 8.23 -1.70
CA TRP A 105 17.21 8.55 -3.11
C TRP A 105 16.52 9.87 -3.41
N ALA A 106 17.22 10.82 -4.02
CA ALA A 106 16.57 12.05 -4.42
C ALA A 106 17.18 12.62 -5.69
N ARG A 107 16.32 13.04 -6.60
CA ARG A 107 16.70 13.67 -7.86
C ARG A 107 15.68 14.74 -8.22
N SER A 108 16.14 15.82 -8.85
CA SER A 108 15.24 16.82 -9.40
C SER A 108 14.68 16.30 -10.73
N PRO A 109 13.35 16.30 -10.96
CA PRO A 109 12.77 15.97 -12.25
C PRO A 109 13.26 16.83 -13.40
N LYS A 110 13.83 18.01 -13.12
CA LYS A 110 14.41 18.90 -14.13
C LYS A 110 15.71 18.34 -14.73
N ASP A 111 16.32 17.36 -14.08
CA ASP A 111 17.56 16.72 -14.54
C ASP A 111 17.29 15.61 -15.57
N PHE A 112 16.01 15.38 -15.91
CA PHE A 112 15.56 14.33 -16.81
C PHE A 112 14.94 14.93 -18.07
N ALA A 113 15.04 14.22 -19.18
CA ALA A 113 14.54 14.67 -20.47
C ALA A 113 13.01 14.84 -20.47
N ASP A 114 12.31 13.98 -19.73
CA ASP A 114 10.86 13.98 -19.64
C ASP A 114 10.36 13.33 -18.34
N ARG A 115 9.04 13.35 -18.14
CA ARG A 115 8.42 12.71 -16.97
C ARG A 115 8.61 11.19 -16.96
N ALA A 116 8.62 10.54 -18.12
CA ALA A 116 8.69 9.08 -18.21
C ALA A 116 10.07 8.55 -17.76
N SER A 117 11.14 9.24 -18.13
CA SER A 117 12.52 8.93 -17.73
C SER A 117 12.75 9.16 -16.24
N PHE A 118 12.17 10.22 -15.65
CA PHE A 118 12.19 10.40 -14.20
C PHE A 118 11.42 9.28 -13.47
N ASP A 119 10.19 8.97 -13.91
CA ASP A 119 9.36 7.93 -13.30
C ASP A 119 10.04 6.55 -13.41
N ALA A 120 10.71 6.25 -14.52
CA ALA A 120 11.49 5.03 -14.68
C ALA A 120 12.66 4.95 -13.69
N ALA A 121 13.44 6.03 -13.57
CA ALA A 121 14.57 6.09 -12.63
C ALA A 121 14.12 5.98 -11.17
N LEU A 122 13.02 6.64 -10.81
CA LEU A 122 12.40 6.53 -9.49
C LEU A 122 11.95 5.09 -9.21
N ALA A 123 11.30 4.44 -10.18
CA ALA A 123 10.85 3.06 -10.03
C ALA A 123 12.01 2.07 -9.91
N ASP A 124 13.10 2.26 -10.66
CA ASP A 124 14.29 1.43 -10.57
C ASP A 124 14.99 1.58 -9.22
N ALA A 125 15.14 2.82 -8.75
CA ALA A 125 15.67 3.09 -7.42
C ALA A 125 14.83 2.41 -6.34
N LEU A 126 13.50 2.58 -6.41
CA LEU A 126 12.58 2.02 -5.43
C LEU A 126 12.59 0.48 -5.45
N ALA A 127 12.63 -0.15 -6.63
CA ALA A 127 12.74 -1.59 -6.77
C ALA A 127 14.05 -2.14 -6.19
N GLY A 128 15.15 -1.39 -6.28
CA GLY A 128 16.45 -1.75 -5.69
C GLY A 128 16.41 -1.89 -4.16
N PHE A 129 15.48 -1.23 -3.49
CA PHE A 129 15.26 -1.36 -2.04
C PHE A 129 14.33 -2.53 -1.67
N ALA A 130 13.73 -3.22 -2.64
CA ALA A 130 12.81 -4.34 -2.46
C ALA A 130 11.73 -4.09 -1.37
N PRO A 131 10.88 -3.07 -1.51
CA PRO A 131 9.80 -2.82 -0.56
C PRO A 131 8.60 -3.75 -0.78
N ASP A 132 7.94 -4.10 0.32
CA ASP A 132 6.63 -4.74 0.33
C ASP A 132 5.52 -3.70 0.11
N TRP A 133 5.70 -2.48 0.62
CA TRP A 133 4.75 -1.37 0.50
C TRP A 133 5.44 -0.08 0.09
N VAL A 134 4.78 0.68 -0.76
CA VAL A 134 5.16 2.04 -1.15
C VAL A 134 4.11 3.02 -0.67
N VAL A 135 4.54 4.03 0.09
CA VAL A 135 3.65 5.00 0.71
C VAL A 135 3.96 6.39 0.17
N CYS A 136 3.02 6.97 -0.58
CA CYS A 136 3.03 8.38 -0.92
C CYS A 136 2.59 9.18 0.31
N ALA A 137 3.52 9.94 0.89
CA ALA A 137 3.34 10.70 2.12
C ALA A 137 3.72 12.17 1.87
N GLY A 138 2.81 12.90 1.23
CA GLY A 138 3.09 14.27 0.77
C GLY A 138 4.00 14.31 -0.46
N TYR A 139 3.85 13.33 -1.36
CA TYR A 139 4.52 13.31 -2.66
C TYR A 139 3.71 14.10 -3.69
N MET A 140 4.29 15.17 -4.23
CA MET A 140 3.55 16.21 -4.97
C MET A 140 3.57 16.04 -6.49
N ARG A 141 3.92 14.84 -6.97
CA ARG A 141 3.96 14.53 -8.40
C ARG A 141 3.01 13.39 -8.73
N ILE A 142 2.29 13.54 -9.83
CA ILE A 142 1.50 12.45 -10.41
C ILE A 142 2.48 11.36 -10.87
N LEU A 143 2.21 10.11 -10.53
CA LEU A 143 2.98 8.94 -10.97
C LEU A 143 2.43 8.39 -12.29
N GLY A 144 3.30 8.06 -13.24
CA GLY A 144 2.90 7.55 -14.55
C GLY A 144 2.34 6.12 -14.47
N GLN A 145 1.56 5.72 -15.47
CA GLN A 145 0.98 4.37 -15.55
C GLN A 145 2.03 3.26 -15.43
N ALA A 146 3.18 3.42 -16.10
CA ALA A 146 4.28 2.46 -16.04
C ALA A 146 4.91 2.35 -14.64
N PHE A 147 4.94 3.45 -13.87
CA PHE A 147 5.38 3.42 -12.48
C PHE A 147 4.37 2.65 -11.62
N VAL A 148 3.09 3.03 -11.70
CA VAL A 148 2.02 2.44 -10.88
C VAL A 148 1.93 0.93 -11.11
N ALA A 149 2.02 0.47 -12.37
CA ALA A 149 1.96 -0.95 -12.72
C ALA A 149 3.07 -1.80 -12.04
N ARG A 150 4.25 -1.23 -11.73
CA ARG A 150 5.33 -1.97 -11.05
C ARG A 150 5.04 -2.25 -9.57
N PHE A 151 4.15 -1.46 -8.97
CA PHE A 151 3.81 -1.50 -7.54
C PHE A 151 2.30 -1.67 -7.32
N GLU A 152 1.59 -2.20 -8.31
CA GLU A 152 0.16 -2.46 -8.25
C GLU A 152 -0.18 -3.35 -7.05
N GLY A 153 -1.28 -3.01 -6.35
CA GLY A 153 -1.69 -3.65 -5.09
C GLY A 153 -0.76 -3.41 -3.89
N ARG A 154 0.29 -2.59 -4.03
CA ARG A 154 1.29 -2.30 -2.97
C ARG A 154 1.66 -0.82 -2.84
N LEU A 155 0.99 0.06 -3.57
CA LEU A 155 1.22 1.50 -3.60
C LEU A 155 0.00 2.23 -3.04
N VAL A 156 0.19 2.93 -1.92
CA VAL A 156 -0.87 3.67 -1.22
C VAL A 156 -0.50 5.13 -1.05
N ASN A 157 -1.51 5.99 -0.92
CA ASN A 157 -1.35 7.41 -0.69
C ASN A 157 -2.26 7.85 0.46
N ILE A 158 -1.77 8.80 1.25
CA ILE A 158 -2.58 9.59 2.18
C ILE A 158 -2.89 10.94 1.54
N HIS A 159 -4.19 11.24 1.41
CA HIS A 159 -4.68 12.45 0.76
C HIS A 159 -5.50 13.31 1.73
N PRO A 160 -5.24 14.63 1.85
CA PRO A 160 -5.89 15.50 2.83
C PRO A 160 -7.28 15.97 2.37
N SER A 161 -8.15 15.02 2.00
CA SER A 161 -9.58 15.26 1.80
C SER A 161 -10.39 13.99 2.04
N LEU A 162 -11.72 14.14 2.08
CA LEU A 162 -12.67 13.03 2.06
C LEU A 162 -12.96 12.62 0.61
N LEU A 163 -12.08 11.81 0.01
CA LEU A 163 -12.26 11.31 -1.36
C LEU A 163 -13.66 10.68 -1.54
N PRO A 164 -14.32 10.91 -2.69
CA PRO A 164 -13.80 11.48 -3.93
C PRO A 164 -13.75 13.03 -3.98
N LEU A 165 -14.07 13.73 -2.90
CA LEU A 165 -14.03 15.20 -2.88
C LEU A 165 -12.60 15.74 -2.93
N TYR A 166 -12.41 16.88 -3.59
CA TYR A 166 -11.15 17.64 -3.62
C TYR A 166 -9.90 16.82 -4.00
N LYS A 167 -9.94 16.10 -5.12
CA LYS A 167 -8.72 15.54 -5.74
C LYS A 167 -7.70 16.65 -6.04
N GLY A 168 -6.41 16.34 -5.94
CA GLY A 168 -5.32 17.27 -6.21
C GLY A 168 -5.02 18.25 -5.09
N LEU A 169 -4.59 19.46 -5.45
CA LEU A 169 -4.01 20.42 -4.51
C LEU A 169 -5.06 21.33 -3.85
N HIS A 170 -4.62 22.04 -2.80
CA HIS A 170 -5.39 23.08 -2.09
C HIS A 170 -6.73 22.60 -1.52
N THR A 171 -6.76 21.35 -1.03
CA THR A 171 -7.98 20.69 -0.55
C THR A 171 -8.69 21.48 0.55
N HIS A 172 -7.92 22.00 1.51
CA HIS A 172 -8.45 22.76 2.65
C HIS A 172 -9.11 24.09 2.21
N ALA A 173 -8.46 24.84 1.32
CA ALA A 173 -9.01 26.09 0.81
C ALA A 173 -10.30 25.84 0.02
N ARG A 174 -10.31 24.80 -0.82
CA ARG A 174 -11.49 24.42 -1.61
C ARG A 174 -12.66 23.97 -0.74
N ALA A 175 -12.41 23.24 0.35
CA ALA A 175 -13.45 22.86 1.30
C ALA A 175 -14.08 24.07 2.01
N LEU A 176 -13.25 25.05 2.40
CA LEU A 176 -13.72 26.31 3.00
C LEU A 176 -14.51 27.16 2.00
N GLU A 177 -14.03 27.30 0.77
CA GLU A 177 -14.71 28.02 -0.32
C GLU A 177 -16.07 27.40 -0.67
N ALA A 178 -16.19 26.07 -0.59
CA ALA A 178 -17.44 25.35 -0.82
C ALA A 178 -18.44 25.47 0.34
N GLY A 179 -18.00 25.96 1.51
CA GLY A 179 -18.83 26.05 2.71
C GLY A 179 -19.10 24.69 3.36
N ASP A 180 -18.18 23.74 3.23
CA ASP A 180 -18.31 22.41 3.84
C ASP A 180 -18.34 22.49 5.37
N THR A 181 -19.11 21.60 5.98
CA THR A 181 -19.18 21.45 7.45
C THR A 181 -18.25 20.37 7.98
N GLU A 182 -17.77 19.48 7.10
CA GLU A 182 -16.80 18.42 7.40
C GLU A 182 -15.68 18.38 6.36
N HIS A 183 -14.48 18.06 6.82
CA HIS A 183 -13.32 17.77 5.97
C HIS A 183 -12.57 16.57 6.56
N GLY A 184 -11.39 16.23 6.06
CA GLY A 184 -10.67 15.07 6.59
C GLY A 184 -9.52 14.60 5.71
N ALA A 185 -9.15 13.33 5.90
CA ALA A 185 -8.12 12.66 5.13
C ALA A 185 -8.57 11.26 4.71
N SER A 186 -7.97 10.75 3.63
CA SER A 186 -8.24 9.44 3.05
C SER A 186 -6.94 8.68 2.76
N VAL A 187 -6.86 7.42 3.18
CA VAL A 187 -5.84 6.47 2.70
C VAL A 187 -6.45 5.67 1.57
N HIS A 188 -5.78 5.63 0.41
CA HIS A 188 -6.27 4.93 -0.77
C HIS A 188 -5.15 4.26 -1.55
N PHE A 189 -5.49 3.26 -2.35
CA PHE A 189 -4.58 2.67 -3.32
C PHE A 189 -4.35 3.63 -4.47
N VAL A 190 -3.13 3.69 -4.98
CA VAL A 190 -2.78 4.60 -6.08
C VAL A 190 -3.05 3.90 -7.41
N VAL A 191 -3.83 4.57 -8.25
CA VAL A 191 -4.04 4.23 -9.66
C VAL A 191 -3.46 5.35 -10.54
N PRO A 192 -3.31 5.16 -11.86
CA PRO A 192 -2.77 6.21 -12.73
C PRO A 192 -3.60 7.50 -12.76
N GLU A 193 -4.91 7.39 -12.50
CA GLU A 193 -5.78 8.55 -12.35
C GLU A 193 -5.59 9.21 -10.97
N LEU A 194 -5.44 10.53 -10.96
CA LEU A 194 -5.19 11.33 -9.77
C LEU A 194 -6.25 11.09 -8.69
N ASP A 195 -5.79 10.66 -7.51
CA ASP A 195 -6.58 10.45 -6.28
C ASP A 195 -7.91 9.71 -6.52
N ALA A 196 -7.88 8.72 -7.41
CA ALA A 196 -9.07 8.02 -7.89
C ALA A 196 -9.13 6.53 -7.49
N GLY A 197 -8.07 6.01 -6.86
CA GLY A 197 -8.04 4.60 -6.49
C GLY A 197 -8.90 4.30 -5.28
N SER A 198 -9.10 3.01 -5.03
CA SER A 198 -10.01 2.54 -4.00
C SER A 198 -9.59 3.02 -2.61
N VAL A 199 -10.53 3.68 -1.92
CA VAL A 199 -10.31 4.26 -0.60
C VAL A 199 -10.40 3.16 0.45
N LEU A 200 -9.31 2.96 1.20
CA LEU A 200 -9.23 2.01 2.29
C LEU A 200 -9.87 2.58 3.55
N ALA A 201 -9.47 3.78 3.96
CA ALA A 201 -9.88 4.35 5.23
C ALA A 201 -9.99 5.87 5.16
N GLN A 202 -10.85 6.45 6.01
CA GLN A 202 -11.03 7.89 6.15
C GLN A 202 -11.11 8.31 7.62
N ALA A 203 -10.66 9.53 7.87
CA ALA A 203 -10.90 10.24 9.12
C ALA A 203 -11.53 11.60 8.82
N ARG A 204 -12.51 12.00 9.64
CA ARG A 204 -13.29 13.22 9.48
C ARG A 204 -12.95 14.22 10.58
N VAL A 205 -12.98 15.50 10.24
CA VAL A 205 -12.86 16.62 11.19
C VAL A 205 -13.94 17.67 10.87
N PRO A 206 -14.48 18.34 11.89
CA PRO A 206 -15.39 19.45 11.65
C PRO A 206 -14.65 20.64 11.04
N VAL A 207 -15.32 21.33 10.12
CA VAL A 207 -14.95 22.68 9.68
C VAL A 207 -15.63 23.66 10.64
N GLN A 208 -14.83 24.44 11.35
CA GLN A 208 -15.31 25.39 12.35
C GLN A 208 -15.54 26.77 11.74
N PRO A 209 -16.52 27.53 12.25
CA PRO A 209 -16.69 28.92 11.84
C PRO A 209 -15.40 29.71 12.07
N GLY A 210 -14.93 30.40 11.01
CA GLY A 210 -13.70 31.20 11.06
C GLY A 210 -12.40 30.43 10.80
N ASP A 211 -12.46 29.14 10.44
CA ASP A 211 -11.29 28.41 9.98
C ASP A 211 -10.62 29.09 8.77
N THR A 212 -9.30 29.19 8.82
CA THR A 212 -8.43 29.41 7.66
C THR A 212 -7.92 28.07 7.10
N PRO A 213 -7.41 28.02 5.85
CA PRO A 213 -6.81 26.81 5.30
C PRO A 213 -5.74 26.19 6.21
N GLU A 214 -4.94 27.02 6.89
CA GLU A 214 -3.88 26.59 7.81
C GLU A 214 -4.44 25.95 9.08
N THR A 215 -5.49 26.56 9.66
CA THR A 215 -6.13 26.00 10.87
C THR A 215 -6.83 24.68 10.58
N LEU A 216 -7.50 24.58 9.43
CA LEU A 216 -8.12 23.35 8.97
C LEU A 216 -7.07 22.28 8.64
N ALA A 217 -5.98 22.66 7.95
CA ALA A 217 -4.87 21.75 7.65
C ALA A 217 -4.26 21.14 8.93
N ARG A 218 -4.05 21.95 9.97
CA ARG A 218 -3.56 21.47 11.27
C ARG A 218 -4.53 20.47 11.90
N ARG A 219 -5.84 20.77 11.88
CA ARG A 219 -6.86 19.87 12.43
C ARG A 219 -6.94 18.56 11.64
N VAL A 220 -6.81 18.60 10.32
CA VAL A 220 -6.72 17.40 9.48
C VAL A 220 -5.46 16.61 9.80
N LEU A 221 -4.31 17.26 9.98
CA LEU A 221 -3.05 16.60 10.28
C LEU A 221 -3.11 15.79 11.58
N ASP A 222 -3.83 16.28 12.59
CA ASP A 222 -4.05 15.57 13.87
C ASP A 222 -4.73 14.21 13.70
N VAL A 223 -5.57 14.04 12.67
CA VAL A 223 -6.21 12.75 12.33
C VAL A 223 -5.51 12.00 11.20
N GLU A 224 -4.73 12.69 10.37
CA GLU A 224 -4.00 12.13 9.24
C GLU A 224 -2.93 11.12 9.70
N HIS A 225 -2.15 11.50 10.71
CA HIS A 225 -1.12 10.62 11.28
C HIS A 225 -1.69 9.30 11.81
N PRO A 226 -2.65 9.29 12.77
CA PRO A 226 -3.20 8.05 13.27
C PRO A 226 -3.95 7.26 12.18
N LEU A 227 -4.62 7.92 11.22
CA LEU A 227 -5.26 7.26 10.09
C LEU A 227 -4.24 6.48 9.24
N LEU A 228 -3.11 7.10 8.91
CA LEU A 228 -2.05 6.48 8.13
C LEU A 228 -1.45 5.29 8.88
N ILE A 229 -1.11 5.45 10.16
CA ILE A 229 -0.53 4.37 10.97
C ILE A 229 -1.50 3.19 11.09
N ALA A 230 -2.77 3.43 11.41
CA ALA A 230 -3.76 2.37 11.55
C ALA A 230 -4.03 1.64 10.22
N SER A 231 -3.98 2.36 9.10
CA SER A 231 -4.07 1.76 7.76
C SER A 231 -2.85 0.88 7.45
N LEU A 232 -1.65 1.35 7.74
CA LEU A 232 -0.42 0.59 7.53
C LEU A 232 -0.38 -0.68 8.40
N GLN A 233 -0.89 -0.63 9.63
CA GLN A 233 -1.01 -1.82 10.49
C GLN A 233 -1.83 -2.93 9.81
N TRP A 234 -2.95 -2.59 9.16
CA TRP A 234 -3.78 -3.57 8.46
C TRP A 234 -3.13 -4.09 7.18
N LEU A 235 -2.46 -3.20 6.43
CA LEU A 235 -1.74 -3.55 5.21
C LEU A 235 -0.55 -4.49 5.49
N VAL A 236 0.29 -4.14 6.48
CA VAL A 236 1.45 -4.93 6.93
C VAL A 236 1.03 -6.28 7.52
N ALA A 237 -0.08 -6.32 8.25
CA ALA A 237 -0.63 -7.57 8.78
C ALA A 237 -1.27 -8.47 7.70
N GLY A 238 -1.29 -8.05 6.42
CA GLY A 238 -1.86 -8.82 5.32
C GLY A 238 -3.39 -8.93 5.37
N ARG A 239 -4.05 -8.05 6.14
CA ARG A 239 -5.51 -8.05 6.28
C ARG A 239 -6.20 -7.43 5.07
N VAL A 240 -5.52 -6.54 4.35
CA VAL A 240 -6.07 -5.84 3.19
C VAL A 240 -5.45 -6.37 1.91
N ALA A 241 -6.28 -6.66 0.93
CA ALA A 241 -5.85 -6.99 -0.43
C ALA A 241 -6.69 -6.25 -1.47
N GLU A 242 -6.06 -5.80 -2.55
CA GLU A 242 -6.74 -5.30 -3.73
C GLU A 242 -6.88 -6.43 -4.75
N ARG A 243 -8.10 -6.70 -5.23
CA ARG A 243 -8.39 -7.68 -6.28
C ARG A 243 -9.34 -7.08 -7.29
N GLU A 244 -8.92 -7.01 -8.55
CA GLU A 244 -9.75 -6.49 -9.65
C GLU A 244 -10.30 -5.08 -9.37
N GLY A 245 -9.51 -4.22 -8.71
CA GLY A 245 -9.91 -2.87 -8.31
C GLY A 245 -10.80 -2.78 -7.07
N HIS A 246 -11.14 -3.92 -6.46
CA HIS A 246 -11.94 -3.98 -5.23
C HIS A 246 -11.06 -4.32 -4.02
N LEU A 247 -11.26 -3.58 -2.93
CA LEU A 247 -10.58 -3.87 -1.68
C LEU A 247 -11.31 -4.99 -0.93
N GLN A 248 -10.52 -5.87 -0.33
CA GLN A 248 -10.98 -6.91 0.57
C GLN A 248 -10.25 -6.77 1.91
N VAL A 249 -11.00 -6.91 3.00
CA VAL A 249 -10.49 -7.01 4.38
C VAL A 249 -10.75 -8.42 4.88
N ASP A 250 -9.70 -9.14 5.27
CA ASP A 250 -9.78 -10.51 5.78
C ASP A 250 -10.58 -11.44 4.84
N GLY A 251 -10.46 -11.22 3.53
CA GLY A 251 -11.16 -11.95 2.47
C GLY A 251 -12.58 -11.47 2.15
N HIS A 252 -13.09 -10.46 2.86
CA HIS A 252 -14.43 -9.90 2.66
C HIS A 252 -14.38 -8.58 1.87
N PRO A 253 -15.25 -8.36 0.88
CA PRO A 253 -15.31 -7.09 0.16
C PRO A 253 -15.53 -5.89 1.08
N LEU A 254 -14.75 -4.82 0.89
CA LEU A 254 -14.92 -3.55 1.57
C LEU A 254 -15.84 -2.64 0.74
N PHE A 255 -17.06 -2.42 1.21
CA PHE A 255 -18.06 -1.59 0.51
C PHE A 255 -18.01 -0.12 0.90
N SER A 256 -17.40 0.21 2.03
CA SER A 256 -17.28 1.57 2.54
C SER A 256 -15.91 1.74 3.20
N PRO A 257 -15.29 2.93 3.10
CA PRO A 257 -14.03 3.17 3.77
C PRO A 257 -14.11 2.88 5.27
N LEU A 258 -13.07 2.24 5.79
CA LEU A 258 -12.87 2.06 7.23
C LEU A 258 -12.79 3.42 7.91
N ARG A 259 -13.23 3.49 9.17
CA ARG A 259 -13.19 4.73 9.95
C ARG A 259 -12.18 4.61 11.08
N LEU A 260 -11.46 5.69 11.30
CA LEU A 260 -10.65 5.85 12.50
C LEU A 260 -11.55 6.16 13.69
N ASP A 261 -11.46 5.37 14.75
CA ASP A 261 -12.15 5.65 16.02
C ASP A 261 -11.36 6.56 16.95
N CYS A 262 -11.96 6.90 18.10
CA CYS A 262 -11.33 7.74 19.11
C CYS A 262 -10.11 7.10 19.80
N ALA A 263 -9.91 5.78 19.65
CA ALA A 263 -8.75 5.06 20.16
C ALA A 263 -7.63 4.94 19.09
N GLY A 264 -7.80 5.56 17.92
CA GLY A 264 -6.84 5.50 16.82
C GLY A 264 -6.82 4.15 16.11
N LYS A 265 -7.91 3.37 16.18
CA LYS A 265 -8.05 2.08 15.50
C LYS A 265 -9.01 2.19 14.32
N LEU A 266 -8.74 1.41 13.28
CA LEU A 266 -9.67 1.25 12.17
C LEU A 266 -10.79 0.29 12.55
N ASN A 267 -12.03 0.72 12.27
CA ASN A 267 -13.23 -0.08 12.40
C ASN A 267 -14.03 -0.05 11.09
N GLY A 268 -14.66 -1.17 10.75
CA GLY A 268 -15.52 -1.33 9.58
C GLY A 268 -16.20 -2.69 9.56
#